data_AF-A0A0G1FUE7-F1
#
_entry.id   AF-A0A0G1FUE7-F1
#
_cell.length_a   1.000
_cell.length_b   1.000
_cell.length_c   1.000
_cell.angle_alpha   90.00
_cell.angle_beta   90.00
_cell.angle_gamma   90.00
#
_symmetry.space_group_name_H-M   'P 1'
#
loop_
_entity.id
_entity.type
_entity.pdbx_description
1 polymer ?
#
loop_
_entity_poly.entity_id
_entity_poly.type
_entity_poly.pdbx_seq_one_letter_code
_entity_poly.pdbx_strand_id
1 'polypeptide(L)'
;MLAKKIAVNTIISAGARVAGTLLALLTIGLITRYLTKTEWGEYSIILTFGGIGAVLADMGLYQLMVREISKPDSDEGRVARNIFTLRLISGFFIFAAASLASLLFPYSGQARLGIAVGMIGFWFLANSQVLMGLFQKYLQMDKVAMAELIGRVVQLSLTWVLIQLGYSFLFLVSALSISGLANFLLIFWWARKYCRLRLEFDWSYWKNILSQSYPLAIASVLVMIYFSSDSLFLSALKPAADVGIYRLSYKILESLIFFPAMFVGLIMPLLSNSAKSDPAKFKTIFQHGSDILMIFAIPLVLGTFILSPAIINLLGGGKYSESAPIFNILIAAVGIIFFGTLFSYVLIALEKQKSLLWISAVGAVFNVVANLIFIPRYSYYAAAATTVLTETLVAILMAAAIYRFFHWLPSFKIVLKCLLASLAMVAVLWLLSGYNLGILFVVALAVYFSALYLLRGFSKAEILDLIKREEGKL
;
A
#
# COMPACT_ATOMS: atom_id res chain seq x y z
N MET A 1 1.35 -1.04 32.72
CA MET A 1 2.59 -0.67 32.00
C MET A 1 2.60 -1.14 30.54
N LEU A 2 2.26 -2.40 30.23
CA LEU A 2 2.26 -2.93 28.86
C LEU A 2 1.26 -2.22 27.92
N ALA A 3 0.01 -2.01 28.36
CA ALA A 3 -1.00 -1.30 27.57
C ALA A 3 -0.57 0.13 27.19
N LYS A 4 -0.01 0.89 28.14
CA LYS A 4 0.56 2.22 27.89
C LYS A 4 1.69 2.18 26.87
N LYS A 5 2.58 1.18 26.97
CA LYS A 5 3.69 0.99 26.02
C LYS A 5 3.19 0.67 24.60
N ILE A 6 2.18 -0.19 24.49
CA ILE A 6 1.55 -0.53 23.21
C ILE A 6 0.89 0.72 22.60
N ALA A 7 0.08 1.44 23.37
CA ALA A 7 -0.62 2.62 22.88
C ALA A 7 0.34 3.71 22.37
N VAL A 8 1.39 4.04 23.13
CA VAL A 8 2.40 5.01 22.71
C VAL A 8 3.12 4.57 21.44
N ASN A 9 3.49 3.29 21.35
CA ASN A 9 4.14 2.74 20.16
C ASN A 9 3.24 2.82 18.92
N THR A 10 1.96 2.47 19.07
CA THR A 10 0.97 2.55 17.99
C THR A 10 0.79 3.98 17.50
N ILE A 11 0.67 4.96 18.42
CA ILE A 11 0.51 6.38 18.05
C ILE A 11 1.75 6.90 17.32
N ILE A 12 2.95 6.62 17.84
CA ILE A 12 4.20 7.05 17.21
C ILE A 12 4.34 6.41 15.83
N SER A 13 4.07 5.11 15.71
CA SER A 13 4.15 4.38 14.44
C SER A 13 3.15 4.90 13.41
N ALA A 14 1.91 5.19 13.83
CA ALA A 14 0.89 5.77 12.96
C ALA A 14 1.28 7.17 12.48
N GLY A 15 1.70 8.05 13.41
CA GLY A 15 2.16 9.41 13.08
C GLY A 15 3.37 9.42 12.15
N ALA A 16 4.37 8.57 12.42
CA ALA A 16 5.55 8.41 11.57
C ALA A 16 5.20 7.87 10.18
N ARG A 17 4.23 6.95 10.07
CA ARG A 17 3.75 6.44 8.77
C ARG A 17 3.05 7.53 7.97
N VAL A 18 2.18 8.33 8.60
CA VAL A 18 1.51 9.47 7.94
C VAL A 18 2.56 10.50 7.47
N ALA A 19 3.47 10.89 8.34
CA ALA A 19 4.56 11.80 7.99
C ALA A 19 5.44 11.24 6.86
N GLY A 20 5.78 9.95 6.93
CA GLY A 20 6.55 9.26 5.89
C GLY A 20 5.84 9.24 4.53
N THR A 21 4.53 9.04 4.48
CA THR A 21 3.74 9.12 3.25
C THR A 21 3.73 10.53 2.68
N LEU A 22 3.56 11.56 3.52
CA LEU A 22 3.61 12.96 3.08
C LEU A 22 4.99 13.31 2.50
N LEU A 23 6.07 12.93 3.19
CA LEU A 23 7.44 13.12 2.69
C LEU A 23 7.67 12.38 1.37
N ALA A 24 7.15 11.15 1.23
CA ALA A 24 7.25 10.39 -0.01
C ALA A 24 6.52 11.10 -1.16
N LEU A 25 5.30 11.61 -0.95
CA LEU A 25 4.55 12.37 -1.94
C LEU A 25 5.25 13.68 -2.33
N LEU A 26 5.88 14.38 -1.37
CA LEU A 26 6.70 15.55 -1.64
C LEU A 26 7.92 15.20 -2.50
N THR A 27 8.64 14.13 -2.16
CA THR A 27 9.78 13.64 -2.95
C THR A 27 9.35 13.27 -4.37
N ILE A 28 8.22 12.57 -4.52
CA ILE A 28 7.64 12.26 -5.82
C ILE A 28 7.36 13.54 -6.59
N GLY A 29 6.66 14.51 -5.98
CA GLY A 29 6.34 15.80 -6.62
C GLY A 29 7.58 16.56 -7.10
N LEU A 30 8.65 16.59 -6.31
CA LEU A 30 9.93 17.20 -6.70
C LEU A 30 10.57 16.47 -7.89
N ILE A 31 10.69 15.14 -7.80
CA ILE A 31 11.29 14.31 -8.86
C ILE A 31 10.48 14.43 -10.15
N THR A 32 9.15 14.31 -10.07
CA THR A 32 8.28 14.39 -11.25
C THR A 32 8.32 15.75 -11.89
N ARG A 33 8.46 16.85 -11.13
CA ARG A 33 8.55 18.21 -11.70
C ARG A 33 9.90 18.47 -12.37
N TYR A 34 10.97 17.96 -11.80
CA TYR A 34 12.33 18.13 -12.32
C TYR A 34 12.62 17.25 -13.53
N LEU A 35 12.32 15.95 -13.45
CA LEU A 35 12.59 14.97 -14.50
C LEU A 35 11.62 15.07 -15.67
N THR A 36 12.03 14.66 -16.86
CA THR A 36 11.13 14.48 -18.01
C THR A 36 10.12 13.34 -17.76
N LYS A 37 9.05 13.26 -18.57
CA LYS A 37 8.08 12.14 -18.50
C LYS A 37 8.77 10.78 -18.63
N THR A 38 9.72 10.68 -19.55
CA THR A 38 10.48 9.46 -19.82
C THR A 38 11.35 9.08 -18.63
N GLU A 39 12.14 10.01 -18.08
CA GLU A 39 13.00 9.76 -16.92
C GLU A 39 12.18 9.39 -15.66
N TRP A 40 11.02 10.00 -15.43
CA TRP A 40 10.11 9.57 -14.36
C TRP A 40 9.55 8.16 -14.62
N GLY A 41 9.25 7.85 -15.87
CA GLY A 41 8.90 6.51 -16.30
C GLY A 41 9.97 5.50 -15.93
N GLU A 42 11.21 5.77 -16.30
CA GLU A 42 12.38 4.96 -15.97
C GLU A 42 12.58 4.86 -14.45
N TYR A 43 12.44 5.97 -13.71
CA TYR A 43 12.45 5.97 -12.25
C TYR A 43 11.38 5.04 -11.68
N SER A 44 10.17 5.06 -12.25
CA SER A 44 9.07 4.21 -11.82
C SER A 44 9.30 2.73 -12.18
N ILE A 45 9.99 2.44 -13.27
CA ILE A 45 10.44 1.07 -13.60
C ILE A 45 11.41 0.57 -12.53
N ILE A 46 12.37 1.39 -12.08
CA ILE A 46 13.29 1.05 -10.99
C ILE A 46 12.51 0.70 -9.71
N LEU A 47 11.51 1.50 -9.36
CA LEU A 47 10.65 1.21 -8.20
C LEU A 47 9.87 -0.09 -8.37
N THR A 48 9.41 -0.39 -9.59
CA THR A 48 8.68 -1.63 -9.92
C THR A 48 9.57 -2.85 -9.73
N PHE A 49 10.76 -2.85 -10.34
CA PHE A 49 11.74 -3.93 -10.22
C PHE A 49 12.18 -4.12 -8.77
N GLY A 50 12.40 -3.03 -8.06
CA GLY A 50 12.80 -3.06 -6.66
C GLY A 50 11.72 -3.62 -5.74
N GLY A 51 10.45 -3.25 -5.97
CA GLY A 51 9.31 -3.82 -5.25
C GLY A 51 9.18 -5.33 -5.47
N ILE A 52 9.31 -5.78 -6.72
CA ILE A 52 9.29 -7.21 -7.06
C ILE A 52 10.46 -7.94 -6.39
N GLY A 53 11.67 -7.40 -6.51
CA GLY A 53 12.87 -7.93 -5.86
C GLY A 53 12.73 -8.00 -4.34
N ALA A 54 12.10 -7.01 -3.71
CA ALA A 54 11.86 -7.00 -2.27
C ALA A 54 10.91 -8.12 -1.82
N VAL A 55 9.83 -8.37 -2.56
CA VAL A 55 8.91 -9.48 -2.27
C VAL A 55 9.60 -10.83 -2.47
N LEU A 56 10.33 -10.99 -3.58
CA LEU A 56 11.08 -12.21 -3.84
C LEU A 56 12.16 -12.46 -2.80
N ALA A 57 12.87 -11.41 -2.38
CA ALA A 57 13.84 -11.47 -1.30
C ALA A 57 13.18 -11.77 0.04
N ASP A 58 11.89 -11.42 0.23
CA ASP A 58 11.21 -11.71 1.48
C ASP A 58 11.20 -13.19 1.82
N MET A 59 10.79 -14.01 0.85
CA MET A 59 10.66 -15.47 0.99
C MET A 59 9.92 -15.90 2.27
N GLY A 60 9.10 -15.02 2.89
CA GLY A 60 8.47 -15.24 4.18
C GLY A 60 9.40 -15.21 5.40
N LEU A 61 10.67 -14.85 5.23
CA LEU A 61 11.69 -14.90 6.29
C LEU A 61 11.40 -13.91 7.42
N TYR A 62 10.78 -12.76 7.14
CA TYR A 62 10.37 -11.82 8.18
C TYR A 62 9.36 -12.45 9.15
N GLN A 63 8.26 -13.00 8.62
CA GLN A 63 7.23 -13.64 9.44
C GLN A 63 7.76 -14.89 10.15
N LEU A 64 8.59 -15.68 9.47
CA LEU A 64 9.23 -16.85 10.06
C LEU A 64 10.18 -16.45 11.19
N MET A 65 10.97 -15.38 11.02
CA MET A 65 11.83 -14.85 12.09
C MET A 65 10.99 -14.56 13.32
N VAL A 66 9.95 -13.72 13.21
CA VAL A 66 9.07 -13.34 14.32
C VAL A 66 8.51 -14.58 15.03
N ARG A 67 8.06 -15.57 14.27
CA ARG A 67 7.49 -16.81 14.81
C ARG A 67 8.53 -17.63 15.57
N GLU A 68 9.70 -17.88 14.99
CA GLU A 68 10.74 -18.72 15.59
C GLU A 68 11.33 -18.07 16.84
N ILE A 69 11.68 -16.77 16.78
CA ILE A 69 12.22 -16.06 17.95
C ILE A 69 11.21 -15.92 19.09
N SER A 70 9.91 -16.05 18.82
CA SER A 70 8.86 -15.92 19.85
C SER A 70 8.57 -17.23 20.59
N LYS A 71 9.20 -18.36 20.21
CA LYS A 71 9.04 -19.64 20.93
C LYS A 71 9.78 -19.58 22.28
N PRO A 72 9.22 -20.15 23.37
CA PRO A 72 9.83 -20.10 24.70
C PRO A 72 11.27 -20.64 24.77
N ASP A 73 11.57 -21.69 24.02
CA ASP A 73 12.87 -22.38 24.04
C ASP A 73 13.76 -22.03 22.82
N SER A 74 13.45 -20.92 22.13
CA SER A 74 14.20 -20.49 20.95
C SER A 74 15.54 -19.86 21.33
N ASP A 75 16.63 -20.31 20.71
CA ASP A 75 17.85 -19.50 20.60
C ASP A 75 17.63 -18.36 19.60
N GLU A 76 17.11 -17.24 20.11
CA GLU A 76 16.84 -16.03 19.33
C GLU A 76 18.05 -15.56 18.54
N GLY A 77 19.23 -15.70 19.14
CA GLY A 77 20.48 -15.26 18.54
C GLY A 77 20.82 -16.08 17.31
N ARG A 78 20.74 -17.41 17.42
CA ARG A 78 20.99 -18.32 16.29
C ARG A 78 19.97 -18.14 15.18
N VAL A 79 18.68 -18.04 15.52
CA VAL A 79 17.60 -17.79 14.56
C VAL A 79 17.85 -16.49 13.80
N ALA A 80 18.08 -15.38 14.53
CA ALA A 80 18.28 -14.06 13.94
C ALA A 80 19.52 -14.01 13.04
N ARG A 81 20.65 -14.58 13.49
CA ARG A 81 21.90 -14.64 12.72
C ARG A 81 21.73 -15.43 11.42
N ASN A 82 21.15 -16.63 11.48
CA ASN A 82 20.95 -17.46 10.29
C ASN A 82 19.96 -16.84 9.30
N ILE A 83 18.81 -16.34 9.77
CA ILE A 83 17.82 -15.71 8.88
C ILE A 83 18.38 -14.42 8.27
N PHE A 84 19.09 -13.60 9.06
CA PHE A 84 19.74 -12.40 8.55
C PHE A 84 20.81 -12.74 7.51
N THR A 85 21.66 -13.74 7.76
CA THR A 85 22.71 -14.16 6.82
C THR A 85 22.11 -14.72 5.54
N LEU A 86 21.10 -15.59 5.65
CA LEU A 86 20.36 -16.13 4.52
C LEU A 86 19.75 -14.99 3.69
N ARG A 87 19.12 -14.00 4.34
CA ARG A 87 18.56 -12.82 3.67
C ARG A 87 19.61 -11.99 2.96
N LEU A 88 20.74 -11.73 3.61
CA LEU A 88 21.80 -10.89 3.07
C LEU A 88 22.31 -11.47 1.74
N ILE A 89 22.51 -12.80 1.72
CA ILE A 89 23.03 -13.54 0.56
C ILE A 89 21.94 -13.75 -0.49
N SER A 90 20.77 -14.28 -0.11
CA SER A 90 19.68 -14.52 -1.07
C SER A 90 19.20 -13.22 -1.69
N GLY A 91 19.09 -12.16 -0.90
CA GLY A 91 18.77 -10.81 -1.36
C GLY A 91 19.79 -10.31 -2.36
N PHE A 92 21.10 -10.48 -2.11
CA PHE A 92 22.13 -10.06 -3.06
C PHE A 92 21.92 -10.72 -4.43
N PHE A 93 21.75 -12.04 -4.46
CA PHE A 93 21.52 -12.76 -5.71
C PHE A 93 20.19 -12.39 -6.39
N ILE A 94 19.12 -12.15 -5.62
CA ILE A 94 17.81 -11.75 -6.17
C ILE A 94 17.88 -10.36 -6.80
N PHE A 95 18.49 -9.38 -6.13
CA PHE A 95 18.61 -8.02 -6.65
C PHE A 95 19.66 -7.91 -7.78
N ALA A 96 20.71 -8.72 -7.74
CA ALA A 96 21.64 -8.88 -8.87
C ALA A 96 20.93 -9.52 -10.08
N ALA A 97 20.16 -10.58 -9.86
CA ALA A 97 19.35 -11.22 -10.91
C ALA A 97 18.30 -10.26 -11.48
N ALA A 98 17.64 -9.45 -10.65
CA ALA A 98 16.71 -8.42 -11.11
C ALA A 98 17.41 -7.36 -11.99
N SER A 99 18.64 -6.97 -11.63
CA SER A 99 19.46 -6.07 -12.44
C SER A 99 19.86 -6.71 -13.77
N LEU A 100 20.25 -7.98 -13.78
CA LEU A 100 20.58 -8.73 -14.99
C LEU A 100 19.35 -8.98 -15.87
N ALA A 101 18.19 -9.27 -15.27
CA ALA A 101 16.93 -9.46 -15.97
C ALA A 101 16.50 -8.20 -16.73
N SER A 102 16.89 -7.00 -16.26
CA SER A 102 16.65 -5.74 -16.99
C SER A 102 17.29 -5.70 -18.39
N LEU A 103 18.31 -6.52 -18.65
CA LEU A 103 18.94 -6.65 -19.96
C LEU A 103 18.03 -7.35 -20.99
N LEU A 104 17.08 -8.16 -20.52
CA LEU A 104 16.11 -8.87 -21.36
C LEU A 104 15.01 -7.94 -21.89
N PHE A 105 14.87 -6.74 -21.31
CA PHE A 105 13.85 -5.78 -21.68
C PHE A 105 14.43 -4.65 -22.56
N PRO A 106 13.59 -4.04 -23.41
CA PRO A 106 14.00 -2.96 -24.32
C PRO A 106 14.15 -1.61 -23.58
N TYR A 107 14.88 -1.61 -22.46
CA TYR A 107 15.14 -0.43 -21.65
C TYR A 107 16.35 0.37 -22.17
N SER A 108 16.30 1.69 -21.95
CA SER A 108 17.41 2.58 -22.27
C SER A 108 18.66 2.24 -21.44
N GLY A 109 19.83 2.65 -21.92
CA GLY A 109 21.08 2.48 -21.15
C GLY A 109 21.06 3.18 -19.79
N GLN A 110 20.42 4.36 -19.72
CA GLN A 110 20.24 5.10 -18.47
C GLN A 110 19.31 4.37 -17.50
N ALA A 111 18.18 3.84 -17.98
CA ALA A 111 17.26 3.04 -17.18
C ALA A 111 17.96 1.81 -16.58
N ARG A 112 18.76 1.09 -17.37
CA ARG A 112 19.51 -0.10 -16.91
C ARG A 112 20.52 0.23 -15.82
N LEU A 113 21.29 1.30 -15.98
CA LEU A 113 22.21 1.79 -14.95
C LEU A 113 21.45 2.24 -13.69
N GLY A 114 20.32 2.94 -13.88
CA GLY A 114 19.43 3.33 -12.79
C GLY A 114 18.87 2.13 -12.04
N ILE A 115 18.48 1.05 -12.72
CA ILE A 115 18.03 -0.20 -12.10
C ILE A 115 19.16 -0.77 -11.24
N ALA A 116 20.38 -0.90 -11.79
CA ALA A 116 21.52 -1.43 -11.03
C ALA A 116 21.81 -0.60 -9.76
N VAL A 117 21.82 0.73 -9.87
CA VAL A 117 22.03 1.62 -8.71
C VAL A 117 20.88 1.52 -7.71
N GLY A 118 19.63 1.50 -8.18
CA GLY A 118 18.44 1.42 -7.34
C GLY A 118 18.31 0.08 -6.62
N MET A 119 18.72 -1.03 -7.25
CA MET A 119 18.70 -2.36 -6.65
C MET A 119 19.61 -2.46 -5.42
N ILE A 120 20.70 -1.69 -5.37
CA ILE A 120 21.54 -1.58 -4.16
C ILE A 120 20.72 -0.99 -3.00
N GLY A 121 19.93 0.05 -3.27
CA GLY A 121 19.02 0.66 -2.30
C GLY A 121 17.95 -0.31 -1.80
N PHE A 122 17.30 -1.01 -2.72
CA PHE A 122 16.30 -2.02 -2.37
C PHE A 122 16.89 -3.21 -1.61
N TRP A 123 18.13 -3.61 -1.91
CA TRP A 123 18.84 -4.62 -1.13
C TRP A 123 19.03 -4.17 0.32
N PHE A 124 19.45 -2.93 0.58
CA PHE A 124 19.53 -2.40 1.95
C PHE A 124 18.16 -2.36 2.64
N LEU A 125 17.11 -1.93 1.94
CA LEU A 125 15.75 -1.91 2.49
C LEU A 125 15.25 -3.32 2.83
N ALA A 126 15.48 -4.32 1.96
CA ALA A 126 15.07 -5.70 2.21
C ALA A 126 15.79 -6.32 3.42
N ASN A 127 17.06 -5.97 3.62
CA ASN A 127 17.82 -6.38 4.82
C ASN A 127 17.33 -5.67 6.10
N SER A 128 16.86 -4.43 5.97
CA SER A 128 16.23 -3.71 7.09
C SER A 128 14.91 -4.36 7.49
N GLN A 129 14.11 -4.77 6.50
CA GLN A 129 12.81 -5.43 6.71
C GLN A 129 12.92 -6.74 7.49
N VAL A 130 13.90 -7.60 7.18
CA VAL A 130 14.02 -8.87 7.91
C VAL A 130 14.32 -8.64 9.40
N LEU A 131 15.11 -7.61 9.73
CA LEU A 131 15.46 -7.25 11.10
C LEU A 131 14.29 -6.63 11.89
N MET A 132 13.25 -6.12 11.21
CA MET A 132 12.04 -5.63 11.87
C MET A 132 11.41 -6.70 12.77
N GLY A 133 11.62 -7.99 12.46
CA GLY A 133 11.09 -9.10 13.27
C GLY A 133 11.58 -9.08 14.71
N LEU A 134 12.83 -8.66 14.95
CA LEU A 134 13.37 -8.47 16.30
C LEU A 134 12.60 -7.37 17.04
N PHE A 135 12.41 -6.21 16.40
CA PHE A 135 11.70 -5.08 17.00
C PHE A 135 10.23 -5.41 17.27
N GLN A 136 9.58 -6.18 16.38
CA GLN A 136 8.21 -6.62 16.58
C GLN A 136 8.08 -7.51 17.81
N LYS A 137 8.99 -8.49 18.01
CA LYS A 137 9.01 -9.33 19.21
C LYS A 137 9.07 -8.49 20.49
N TYR A 138 9.96 -7.50 20.53
CA TYR A 138 10.17 -6.66 21.72
C TYR A 138 9.17 -5.49 21.86
N LEU A 139 8.16 -5.42 20.99
CA LEU A 139 7.17 -4.34 20.91
C LEU A 139 7.83 -2.95 20.82
N GLN A 140 8.81 -2.81 19.92
CA GLN A 140 9.56 -1.57 19.66
C GLN A 140 9.48 -1.12 18.19
N MET A 141 8.28 -1.20 17.61
CA MET A 141 8.00 -0.77 16.23
C MET A 141 8.19 0.74 16.00
N ASP A 142 8.17 1.54 17.06
CA ASP A 142 8.51 2.96 17.08
C ASP A 142 9.90 3.22 16.50
N LYS A 143 10.88 2.37 16.80
CA LYS A 143 12.22 2.45 16.21
C LYS A 143 12.22 2.17 14.71
N VAL A 144 11.45 1.18 14.28
CA VAL A 144 11.30 0.87 12.86
C VAL A 144 10.71 2.07 12.12
N ALA A 145 9.63 2.63 12.66
CA ALA A 145 8.97 3.80 12.10
C ALA A 145 9.88 5.05 12.09
N MET A 146 10.69 5.26 13.13
CA MET A 146 11.70 6.32 13.17
C MET A 146 12.80 6.14 12.12
N ALA A 147 13.32 4.93 11.93
CA ALA A 147 14.33 4.66 10.90
C ALA A 147 13.76 4.89 9.49
N GLU A 148 12.51 4.49 9.25
CA GLU A 148 11.81 4.77 7.97
C GLU A 148 11.65 6.27 7.76
N LEU A 149 11.21 7.01 8.77
CA LEU A 149 11.03 8.45 8.71
C LEU A 149 12.36 9.17 8.41
N ILE A 150 13.44 8.81 9.12
CA ILE A 150 14.78 9.36 8.88
C ILE A 150 15.25 9.04 7.46
N GLY A 151 15.04 7.80 6.98
CA GLY A 151 15.34 7.43 5.60
C GLY A 151 14.59 8.31 4.59
N ARG A 152 13.30 8.59 4.81
CA ARG A 152 12.51 9.50 3.95
C ARG A 152 13.01 10.93 4.00
N VAL A 153 13.39 11.45 5.17
CA VAL A 153 13.99 12.79 5.31
C VAL A 153 15.33 12.87 4.58
N VAL A 154 16.19 11.85 4.70
CA VAL A 154 17.46 11.76 3.97
C VAL A 154 17.20 11.74 2.46
N GLN A 155 16.25 10.92 1.99
CA GLN A 155 15.87 10.86 0.58
C GLN A 155 15.43 12.23 0.07
N LEU A 156 14.47 12.86 0.75
CA LEU A 156 13.92 14.17 0.37
C LEU A 156 15.00 15.25 0.34
N SER A 157 15.84 15.31 1.39
CA SER A 157 16.89 16.31 1.52
C SER A 157 17.94 16.18 0.42
N LEU A 158 18.40 14.95 0.14
CA LEU A 158 19.35 14.68 -0.94
C LEU A 158 18.73 14.98 -2.30
N THR A 159 17.51 14.51 -2.56
CA THR A 159 16.79 14.82 -3.80
C THR A 159 16.68 16.33 -4.00
N TRP A 160 16.29 17.09 -2.97
CA TRP A 160 16.18 18.53 -3.06
C TRP A 160 17.52 19.20 -3.38
N VAL A 161 18.60 18.86 -2.64
CA VAL A 161 19.95 19.40 -2.90
C VAL A 161 20.42 19.06 -4.32
N LEU A 162 20.26 17.81 -4.76
CA LEU A 162 20.70 17.37 -6.08
C LEU A 162 19.95 18.09 -7.22
N ILE A 163 18.66 18.38 -7.02
CA ILE A 163 17.86 19.17 -7.97
C ILE A 163 18.38 20.62 -8.04
N GLN A 164 18.67 21.25 -6.90
CA GLN A 164 19.20 22.63 -6.88
C GLN A 164 20.57 22.72 -7.57
N LEU A 165 21.37 21.66 -7.49
CA LEU A 165 22.69 21.58 -8.13
C LEU A 165 22.61 21.14 -9.60
N GLY A 166 21.42 20.87 -10.15
CA GLY A 166 21.24 20.52 -11.55
C GLY A 166 21.77 19.12 -11.92
N TYR A 167 21.87 18.20 -10.97
CA TYR A 167 22.37 16.84 -11.26
C TYR A 167 21.39 16.02 -12.10
N SER A 168 21.94 15.03 -12.80
CA SER A 168 21.19 14.15 -13.71
C SER A 168 20.42 13.04 -12.99
N PHE A 169 19.57 12.35 -13.74
CA PHE A 169 18.74 11.21 -13.33
C PHE A 169 19.41 10.22 -12.36
N LEU A 170 20.64 9.77 -12.67
CA LEU A 170 21.32 8.73 -11.86
C LEU A 170 21.62 9.17 -10.43
N PHE A 171 21.86 10.47 -10.19
CA PHE A 171 22.08 11.00 -8.84
C PHE A 171 20.76 11.02 -8.04
N LEU A 172 19.62 11.26 -8.69
CA LEU A 172 18.33 11.16 -8.02
C LEU A 172 18.00 9.71 -7.64
N VAL A 173 18.41 8.75 -8.47
CA VAL A 173 18.31 7.32 -8.12
C VAL A 173 19.27 6.97 -6.98
N SER A 174 20.48 7.52 -6.93
CA SER A 174 21.41 7.24 -5.84
C SER A 174 20.92 7.80 -4.49
N ALA A 175 20.11 8.86 -4.48
CA ALA A 175 19.43 9.34 -3.27
C ALA A 175 18.50 8.28 -2.65
N LEU A 176 17.81 7.47 -3.48
CA LEU A 176 17.05 6.30 -3.01
C LEU A 176 18.00 5.29 -2.33
N SER A 177 19.14 4.99 -2.94
CA SER A 177 20.09 4.01 -2.41
C SER A 177 20.76 4.46 -1.11
N ILE A 178 21.11 5.74 -1.01
CA ILE A 178 21.65 6.35 0.22
C ILE A 178 20.58 6.34 1.33
N SER A 179 19.31 6.61 0.99
CA SER A 179 18.22 6.53 1.97
C SER A 179 18.00 5.11 2.50
N GLY A 180 18.11 4.10 1.63
CA GLY A 180 18.03 2.68 2.00
C GLY A 180 19.19 2.27 2.90
N LEU A 181 20.41 2.72 2.59
CA LEU A 181 21.59 2.50 3.42
C LEU A 181 21.44 3.15 4.81
N ALA A 182 20.99 4.41 4.87
CA ALA A 182 20.75 5.10 6.14
C ALA A 182 19.73 4.36 7.02
N ASN A 183 18.62 3.92 6.41
CA ASN A 183 17.62 3.10 7.10
C ASN A 183 18.22 1.80 7.64
N PHE A 184 18.98 1.08 6.81
CA PHE A 184 19.63 -0.17 7.20
C PHE A 184 20.63 0.01 8.34
N LEU A 185 21.50 1.01 8.27
CA LEU A 185 22.50 1.26 9.31
C LEU A 185 21.86 1.57 10.66
N LEU A 186 20.76 2.35 10.69
CA LEU A 186 20.02 2.64 11.92
C LEU A 186 19.36 1.40 12.50
N ILE A 187 18.65 0.63 11.67
CA ILE A 187 18.01 -0.63 12.09
C ILE A 187 19.06 -1.62 12.59
N PHE A 188 20.14 -1.80 11.84
CA PHE A 188 21.25 -2.69 12.21
C PHE A 188 21.90 -2.26 13.53
N TRP A 189 22.14 -0.96 13.72
CA TRP A 189 22.71 -0.43 14.97
C TRP A 189 21.78 -0.68 16.17
N TRP A 190 20.49 -0.40 16.04
CA TRP A 190 19.52 -0.67 17.12
C TRP A 190 19.28 -2.15 17.36
N ALA A 191 19.35 -2.99 16.33
CA ALA A 191 19.17 -4.44 16.44
C ALA A 191 20.26 -5.10 17.30
N ARG A 192 21.48 -4.51 17.34
CA ARG A 192 22.59 -4.97 18.20
C ARG A 192 22.25 -5.00 19.69
N LYS A 193 21.25 -4.24 20.13
CA LYS A 193 20.76 -4.26 21.52
C LYS A 193 20.08 -5.59 21.88
N TYR A 194 19.49 -6.28 20.91
CA TYR A 194 18.76 -7.53 21.13
C TYR A 194 19.57 -8.77 20.75
N CYS A 195 20.34 -8.66 19.67
CA CYS A 195 21.15 -9.77 19.19
C CYS A 195 22.46 -9.27 18.61
N ARG A 196 23.57 -9.93 18.93
CA ARG A 196 24.85 -9.71 18.24
C ARG A 196 24.77 -10.31 16.84
N LEU A 197 24.33 -9.50 15.87
CA LEU A 197 24.27 -9.89 14.46
C LEU A 197 25.69 -10.20 13.97
N ARG A 198 25.91 -11.47 13.59
CA ARG A 198 27.11 -12.01 12.96
C ARG A 198 26.67 -12.89 11.81
N LEU A 199 27.52 -13.02 10.80
CA LEU A 199 27.26 -13.95 9.70
C LEU A 199 27.35 -15.38 10.24
N GLU A 200 26.33 -16.17 9.98
CA GLU A 200 26.25 -17.56 10.41
C GLU A 200 25.73 -18.43 9.27
N PHE A 201 26.51 -19.45 8.95
CA PHE A 201 26.29 -20.33 7.82
C PHE A 201 26.00 -21.74 8.33
N ASP A 202 24.72 -22.07 8.44
CA ASP A 202 24.25 -23.41 8.75
C ASP A 202 23.31 -23.87 7.64
N TRP A 203 23.86 -24.58 6.66
CA TRP A 203 23.11 -25.03 5.48
C TRP A 203 21.92 -25.93 5.83
N SER A 204 22.08 -26.79 6.85
CA SER A 204 21.00 -27.66 7.32
C SER A 204 19.85 -26.83 7.87
N TYR A 205 20.19 -25.81 8.67
CA TYR A 205 19.21 -24.88 9.23
C TYR A 205 18.56 -24.01 8.15
N TRP A 206 19.31 -23.54 7.15
CA TRP A 206 18.75 -22.77 6.03
C TRP A 206 17.76 -23.58 5.20
N LYS A 207 18.07 -24.85 4.92
CA LYS A 207 17.14 -25.75 4.22
C LYS A 207 15.83 -25.93 5.00
N ASN A 208 15.92 -26.03 6.33
CA ASN A 208 14.76 -26.12 7.20
C ASN A 208 13.96 -24.80 7.27
N ILE A 209 14.63 -23.64 7.30
CA ILE A 209 13.96 -22.33 7.23
C ILE A 209 13.19 -22.21 5.92
N LEU A 210 13.84 -22.49 4.79
CA LEU A 210 13.25 -22.36 3.46
C LEU A 210 12.08 -23.32 3.25
N SER A 211 12.16 -24.56 3.77
CA SER A 211 11.04 -25.51 3.71
C SER A 211 9.84 -25.08 4.54
N GLN A 212 10.04 -24.25 5.57
CA GLN A 212 8.96 -23.70 6.37
C GLN A 212 8.42 -22.37 5.82
N SER A 213 9.26 -21.62 5.10
CA SER A 213 8.91 -20.28 4.60
C SER A 213 8.30 -20.27 3.21
N TYR A 214 8.48 -21.33 2.39
CA TYR A 214 7.96 -21.37 1.01
C TYR A 214 6.45 -21.10 0.88
N PRO A 215 5.54 -21.52 1.79
CA PRO A 215 4.12 -21.21 1.63
C PRO A 215 3.84 -19.71 1.79
N LEU A 216 4.57 -19.06 2.71
CA LEU A 216 4.50 -17.61 2.93
C LEU A 216 5.11 -16.85 1.75
N ALA A 217 6.18 -17.38 1.16
CA ALA A 217 6.79 -16.85 -0.05
C ALA A 217 5.80 -16.87 -1.23
N ILE A 218 5.16 -18.02 -1.48
CA ILE A 218 4.16 -18.18 -2.55
C ILE A 218 2.99 -17.20 -2.34
N ALA A 219 2.47 -17.09 -1.12
CA ALA A 219 1.40 -16.14 -0.82
C ALA A 219 1.81 -14.70 -1.12
N SER A 220 3.04 -14.31 -0.74
CA SER A 220 3.55 -12.96 -0.98
C SER A 220 3.75 -12.66 -2.47
N VAL A 221 4.23 -13.63 -3.25
CA VAL A 221 4.37 -13.52 -4.70
C VAL A 221 3.02 -13.39 -5.39
N LEU A 222 1.99 -14.14 -4.95
CA LEU A 222 0.64 -14.01 -5.50
C LEU A 222 0.06 -12.61 -5.27
N VAL A 223 0.25 -12.04 -4.07
CA VAL A 223 -0.17 -10.67 -3.74
C VAL A 223 0.59 -9.65 -4.59
N MET A 224 1.89 -9.84 -4.79
CA MET A 224 2.70 -8.99 -5.65
C MET A 224 2.23 -9.02 -7.11
N ILE A 225 1.97 -10.22 -7.66
CA ILE A 225 1.40 -10.36 -9.00
C ILE A 225 0.08 -9.59 -9.04
N TYR A 226 -0.81 -9.78 -8.07
CA TYR A 226 -2.09 -9.08 -8.04
C TYR A 226 -1.97 -7.54 -8.10
N PHE A 227 -1.05 -6.94 -7.35
CA PHE A 227 -0.91 -5.47 -7.24
C PHE A 227 0.12 -4.82 -8.19
N SER A 228 0.97 -5.59 -8.85
CA SER A 228 2.08 -5.05 -9.67
C SER A 228 2.12 -5.59 -11.10
N SER A 229 1.21 -6.50 -11.48
CA SER A 229 1.16 -7.06 -12.85
C SER A 229 1.01 -5.99 -13.91
N ASP A 230 0.05 -5.08 -13.73
CA ASP A 230 -0.24 -3.99 -14.66
C ASP A 230 0.99 -3.17 -15.00
N SER A 231 1.74 -2.80 -13.98
CA SER A 231 2.93 -1.96 -14.07
C SER A 231 4.11 -2.69 -14.68
N LEU A 232 4.24 -3.99 -14.38
CA LEU A 232 5.24 -4.85 -15.00
C LEU A 232 4.97 -4.99 -16.51
N PHE A 233 3.74 -5.34 -16.90
CA PHE A 233 3.36 -5.47 -18.31
C PHE A 233 3.46 -4.13 -19.04
N LEU A 234 3.01 -3.03 -18.43
CA LEU A 234 3.15 -1.71 -19.02
C LEU A 234 4.62 -1.34 -19.20
N SER A 235 5.49 -1.63 -18.23
CA SER A 235 6.93 -1.39 -18.37
C SER A 235 7.59 -2.22 -19.46
N ALA A 236 7.15 -3.45 -19.66
CA ALA A 236 7.74 -4.36 -20.64
C ALA A 236 7.28 -4.07 -22.08
N LEU A 237 6.04 -3.59 -22.24
CA LEU A 237 5.35 -3.52 -23.53
C LEU A 237 5.18 -2.10 -24.08
N LYS A 238 5.36 -1.06 -23.25
CA LYS A 238 5.09 0.33 -23.61
C LYS A 238 6.25 1.27 -23.29
N PRO A 239 6.33 2.44 -23.97
CA PRO A 239 7.37 3.43 -23.72
C PRO A 239 7.38 3.88 -22.25
N ALA A 240 8.56 4.25 -21.73
CA ALA A 240 8.69 4.69 -20.34
C ALA A 240 7.78 5.90 -20.01
N ALA A 241 7.52 6.80 -20.96
CA ALA A 241 6.60 7.92 -20.75
C ALA A 241 5.18 7.46 -20.36
N ASP A 242 4.66 6.41 -21.00
CA ASP A 242 3.35 5.80 -20.70
C ASP A 242 3.33 5.21 -19.28
N VAL A 243 4.43 4.55 -18.90
CA VAL A 243 4.63 4.03 -17.53
C VAL A 243 4.61 5.18 -16.53
N GLY A 244 5.27 6.30 -16.84
CA GLY A 244 5.30 7.48 -16.00
C GLY A 244 3.92 8.11 -15.77
N ILE A 245 3.10 8.19 -16.83
CA ILE A 245 1.72 8.70 -16.77
C ILE A 245 0.88 7.83 -15.84
N TYR A 246 0.93 6.51 -16.01
CA TYR A 246 0.17 5.56 -15.18
C TYR A 246 0.64 5.57 -13.72
N ARG A 247 1.96 5.49 -13.51
CA ARG A 247 2.56 5.34 -12.18
C ARG A 247 2.35 6.56 -11.28
N LEU A 248 2.25 7.76 -11.85
CA LEU A 248 1.88 8.95 -11.08
C LEU A 248 0.47 8.80 -10.47
N SER A 249 -0.51 8.40 -11.28
CA SER A 249 -1.89 8.20 -10.82
C SER A 249 -2.01 7.03 -9.85
N TYR A 250 -1.33 5.92 -10.14
CA TYR A 250 -1.32 4.73 -9.28
C TYR A 250 -0.72 4.99 -7.91
N LYS A 251 0.28 5.88 -7.81
CA LYS A 251 0.90 6.19 -6.52
C LYS A 251 -0.03 6.94 -5.56
N ILE A 252 -0.94 7.74 -6.11
CA ILE A 252 -2.00 8.39 -5.33
C ILE A 252 -2.99 7.33 -4.86
N LEU A 253 -3.37 6.39 -5.74
CA LEU A 253 -4.22 5.25 -5.44
C LEU A 253 -3.69 4.45 -4.23
N GLU A 254 -2.41 4.05 -4.25
CA GLU A 254 -1.77 3.31 -3.16
C GLU A 254 -1.89 4.03 -1.81
N SER A 255 -1.81 5.36 -1.81
CA SER A 255 -1.93 6.17 -0.60
C SER A 255 -3.35 6.17 -0.04
N LEU A 256 -4.37 6.01 -0.88
CA LEU A 256 -5.78 6.02 -0.51
C LEU A 256 -6.27 4.65 0.01
N ILE A 257 -5.70 3.53 -0.46
CA ILE A 257 -6.10 2.17 0.00
C ILE A 257 -5.72 1.94 1.47
N PHE A 258 -4.79 2.71 2.03
CA PHE A 258 -4.43 2.59 3.44
C PHE A 258 -5.61 2.85 4.40
N PHE A 259 -6.49 3.80 4.06
CA PHE A 259 -7.62 4.18 4.92
C PHE A 259 -8.62 3.05 5.21
N PRO A 260 -9.18 2.33 4.20
CA PRO A 260 -10.09 1.23 4.47
C PRO A 260 -9.41 0.09 5.22
N ALA A 261 -8.16 -0.24 4.90
CA ALA A 261 -7.42 -1.28 5.63
C ALA A 261 -7.24 -0.93 7.11
N MET A 262 -6.91 0.33 7.42
CA MET A 262 -6.78 0.82 8.79
C MET A 262 -8.12 0.74 9.54
N PHE A 263 -9.19 1.25 8.93
CA PHE A 263 -10.53 1.24 9.54
C PHE A 263 -11.04 -0.18 9.80
N VAL A 264 -11.00 -1.05 8.77
CA VAL A 264 -11.51 -2.42 8.88
C VAL A 264 -10.66 -3.23 9.87
N GLY A 265 -9.35 -2.99 9.92
CA GLY A 265 -8.46 -3.57 10.92
C GLY A 265 -8.87 -3.27 12.37
N LEU A 266 -9.41 -2.09 12.66
CA LEU A 266 -9.90 -1.71 13.99
C LEU A 266 -11.18 -2.45 14.39
N ILE A 267 -12.10 -2.67 13.45
CA ILE A 267 -13.36 -3.37 13.72
C ILE A 267 -13.24 -4.89 13.61
N MET A 268 -12.13 -5.41 13.07
CA MET A 268 -11.91 -6.85 12.86
C MET A 268 -12.09 -7.70 14.12
N PRO A 269 -11.56 -7.34 15.31
CA PRO A 269 -11.78 -8.13 16.53
C PRO A 269 -13.27 -8.22 16.90
N LEU A 270 -14.05 -7.17 16.64
CA LEU A 270 -15.48 -7.14 16.88
C LEU A 270 -16.23 -8.07 15.92
N LEU A 271 -15.83 -8.07 14.64
CA LEU A 271 -16.35 -9.00 13.63
C LEU A 271 -16.03 -10.45 14.00
N SER A 272 -14.78 -10.78 14.28
CA SER A 272 -14.37 -12.16 14.62
C SER A 272 -15.04 -12.69 15.88
N ASN A 273 -15.18 -11.87 16.93
CA ASN A 273 -15.82 -12.31 18.16
C ASN A 273 -17.34 -12.53 17.97
N SER A 274 -18.01 -11.61 17.27
CA SER A 274 -19.46 -11.72 17.03
C SER A 274 -19.84 -12.78 16.01
N ALA A 275 -18.95 -13.13 15.06
CA ALA A 275 -19.20 -14.14 14.03
C ALA A 275 -19.60 -15.51 14.60
N LYS A 276 -19.08 -15.89 15.78
CA LYS A 276 -19.41 -17.16 16.45
C LYS A 276 -20.45 -17.03 17.55
N SER A 277 -20.49 -15.89 18.24
CA SER A 277 -21.25 -15.74 19.48
C SER A 277 -22.59 -15.01 19.33
N ASP A 278 -22.72 -14.11 18.35
CA ASP A 278 -23.88 -13.23 18.21
C ASP A 278 -24.07 -12.76 16.75
N PRO A 279 -24.85 -13.52 15.95
CA PRO A 279 -25.10 -13.21 14.54
C PRO A 279 -25.79 -11.85 14.33
N ALA A 280 -26.61 -11.38 15.27
CA ALA A 280 -27.32 -10.10 15.16
C ALA A 280 -26.35 -8.93 15.34
N LYS A 281 -25.46 -9.02 16.33
CA LYS A 281 -24.37 -8.07 16.52
C LYS A 281 -23.39 -8.08 15.35
N PHE A 282 -23.08 -9.25 14.79
CA PHE A 282 -22.25 -9.36 13.59
C PHE A 282 -22.86 -8.60 12.42
N LYS A 283 -24.16 -8.78 12.13
CA LYS A 283 -24.89 -8.02 11.10
C LYS A 283 -24.82 -6.51 11.34
N THR A 284 -24.97 -6.10 12.60
CA THR A 284 -24.92 -4.68 12.97
C THR A 284 -23.53 -4.08 12.72
N ILE A 285 -22.47 -4.77 13.14
CA ILE A 285 -21.09 -4.32 12.90
C ILE A 285 -20.78 -4.28 11.40
N PHE A 286 -21.22 -5.30 10.65
CA PHE A 286 -21.00 -5.36 9.21
C PHE A 286 -21.78 -4.26 8.46
N GLN A 287 -23.03 -3.97 8.87
CA GLN A 287 -23.82 -2.86 8.33
C GLN A 287 -23.13 -1.52 8.60
N HIS A 288 -22.80 -1.21 9.85
CA HIS A 288 -22.17 0.06 10.21
C HIS A 288 -20.79 0.23 9.56
N GLY A 289 -20.00 -0.84 9.48
CA GLY A 289 -18.73 -0.84 8.75
C GLY A 289 -18.92 -0.51 7.27
N SER A 290 -19.96 -1.07 6.65
CA SER A 290 -20.32 -0.79 5.25
C SER A 290 -20.78 0.64 5.05
N ASP A 291 -21.63 1.16 5.94
CA ASP A 291 -22.16 2.52 5.89
C ASP A 291 -21.04 3.55 6.02
N ILE A 292 -20.14 3.39 6.99
CA ILE A 292 -18.98 4.27 7.17
C ILE A 292 -18.10 4.26 5.92
N LEU A 293 -17.80 3.09 5.35
CA LEU A 293 -17.00 3.03 4.12
C LEU A 293 -17.72 3.67 2.92
N MET A 294 -19.05 3.56 2.79
CA MET A 294 -19.83 4.28 1.76
C MET A 294 -19.71 5.79 1.91
N ILE A 295 -19.79 6.29 3.15
CA ILE A 295 -19.68 7.71 3.46
C ILE A 295 -18.33 8.29 3.05
N PHE A 296 -17.25 7.51 3.12
CA PHE A 296 -15.94 7.97 2.65
C PHE A 296 -15.69 7.69 1.17
N ALA A 297 -16.04 6.50 0.67
CA ALA A 297 -15.73 6.08 -0.69
C ALA A 297 -16.47 6.91 -1.75
N ILE A 298 -17.77 7.17 -1.56
CA ILE A 298 -18.59 7.86 -2.57
C ILE A 298 -18.13 9.31 -2.83
N PRO A 299 -17.99 10.19 -1.82
CA PRO A 299 -17.47 11.54 -2.06
C PRO A 299 -16.00 11.52 -2.49
N LEU A 300 -15.20 10.55 -2.05
CA LEU A 300 -13.83 10.41 -2.51
C LEU A 300 -13.78 10.18 -4.02
N VAL A 301 -14.58 9.24 -4.53
CA VAL A 301 -14.70 8.97 -5.97
C VAL A 301 -15.18 10.23 -6.70
N LEU A 302 -16.36 10.73 -6.35
CA LEU A 302 -17.01 11.83 -7.07
C LEU A 302 -16.27 13.17 -6.96
N GLY A 303 -15.73 13.50 -5.79
CA GLY A 303 -14.93 14.71 -5.59
C GLY A 303 -13.61 14.65 -6.36
N THR A 304 -12.96 13.48 -6.39
CA THR A 304 -11.72 13.29 -7.15
C THR A 304 -11.94 13.45 -8.65
N PHE A 305 -13.09 13.07 -9.20
CA PHE A 305 -13.39 13.31 -10.63
C PHE A 305 -13.23 14.78 -11.04
N ILE A 306 -13.58 15.72 -10.16
CA ILE A 306 -13.42 17.16 -10.39
C ILE A 306 -12.01 17.64 -10.02
N LEU A 307 -11.45 17.12 -8.92
CA LEU A 307 -10.17 17.57 -8.38
C LEU A 307 -8.95 16.93 -9.07
N SER A 308 -9.13 15.89 -9.88
CA SER A 308 -8.02 15.14 -10.48
C SER A 308 -7.05 15.98 -11.30
N PRO A 309 -7.47 16.96 -12.14
CA PRO A 309 -6.50 17.79 -12.85
C PRO A 309 -5.64 18.62 -11.90
N ALA A 310 -6.24 19.16 -10.84
CA ALA A 310 -5.54 19.97 -9.84
C ALA A 310 -4.60 19.13 -8.97
N ILE A 311 -5.01 17.92 -8.57
CA ILE A 311 -4.17 16.97 -7.81
C ILE A 311 -2.97 16.53 -8.65
N ILE A 312 -3.20 16.14 -9.90
CA ILE A 312 -2.14 15.71 -10.83
C ILE A 312 -1.18 16.87 -11.12
N ASN A 313 -1.70 18.08 -11.35
CA ASN A 313 -0.86 19.25 -11.57
C ASN A 313 -0.05 19.64 -10.32
N LEU A 314 -0.59 19.45 -9.12
CA LEU A 314 0.15 19.67 -7.88
C LEU A 314 1.35 18.73 -7.77
N LEU A 315 1.19 17.45 -8.10
CA LEU A 315 2.26 16.46 -8.00
C LEU A 315 3.21 16.51 -9.22
N GLY A 316 2.70 16.24 -10.42
CA GLY A 316 3.49 16.13 -11.64
C GLY A 316 3.75 17.44 -12.39
N GLY A 317 2.93 18.46 -12.16
CA GLY A 317 2.88 19.66 -13.01
C GLY A 317 2.13 19.44 -14.32
N GLY A 318 2.04 20.49 -15.14
CA GLY A 318 1.21 20.51 -16.35
C GLY A 318 1.58 19.47 -17.42
N LYS A 319 2.80 18.93 -17.38
CA LYS A 319 3.22 17.87 -18.29
C LYS A 319 2.44 16.57 -18.09
N TYR A 320 1.95 16.26 -16.89
CA TYR A 320 1.20 15.02 -16.64
C TYR A 320 -0.32 15.17 -16.77
N SER A 321 -0.84 16.14 -17.54
CA SER A 321 -2.29 16.30 -17.73
C SER A 321 -3.00 15.01 -18.16
N GLU A 322 -2.34 14.16 -18.95
CA GLU A 322 -2.82 12.82 -19.35
C GLU A 322 -3.04 11.85 -18.17
N SER A 323 -2.38 12.05 -17.03
CA SER A 323 -2.57 11.23 -15.82
C SER A 323 -3.91 11.48 -15.14
N ALA A 324 -4.56 12.64 -15.37
CA ALA A 324 -5.84 12.99 -14.73
C ALA A 324 -7.00 12.05 -15.12
N PRO A 325 -7.29 11.79 -16.42
CA PRO A 325 -8.32 10.82 -16.78
C PRO A 325 -7.97 9.40 -16.30
N ILE A 326 -6.70 9.03 -16.23
CA ILE A 326 -6.26 7.73 -15.68
C ILE A 326 -6.52 7.65 -14.19
N PHE A 327 -6.27 8.74 -13.46
CA PHE A 327 -6.57 8.82 -12.05
C PHE A 327 -8.09 8.72 -11.80
N ASN A 328 -8.91 9.29 -12.67
CA ASN A 328 -10.38 9.14 -12.62
C ASN A 328 -10.85 7.69 -12.83
N ILE A 329 -10.18 6.91 -13.67
CA ILE A 329 -10.49 5.47 -13.81
C ILE A 329 -10.07 4.73 -12.54
N LEU A 330 -8.86 4.98 -12.06
CA LEU A 330 -8.30 4.33 -10.88
C LEU A 330 -9.03 4.66 -9.58
N ILE A 331 -9.59 5.88 -9.43
CA ILE A 331 -10.35 6.23 -8.23
C ILE A 331 -11.64 5.40 -8.12
N ALA A 332 -12.23 4.99 -9.23
CA ALA A 332 -13.35 4.05 -9.21
C ALA A 332 -12.93 2.70 -8.61
N ALA A 333 -11.72 2.21 -8.93
CA ALA A 333 -11.17 1.02 -8.29
C ALA A 333 -10.97 1.23 -6.78
N VAL A 334 -10.49 2.40 -6.33
CA VAL A 334 -10.38 2.72 -4.89
C VAL A 334 -11.73 2.58 -4.20
N GLY A 335 -12.80 3.13 -4.78
CA GLY A 335 -14.14 3.00 -4.22
C GLY A 335 -14.57 1.54 -4.05
N ILE A 336 -14.22 0.67 -5.00
CA ILE A 336 -14.49 -0.77 -4.93
C ILE A 336 -13.61 -1.46 -3.87
N ILE A 337 -12.33 -1.10 -3.80
CA ILE A 337 -11.36 -1.65 -2.83
C ILE A 337 -11.81 -1.39 -1.39
N PHE A 338 -12.49 -0.28 -1.10
CA PHE A 338 -13.07 -0.04 0.23
C PHE A 338 -13.99 -1.20 0.64
N PHE A 339 -14.91 -1.61 -0.24
CA PHE A 339 -15.80 -2.75 0.01
C PHE A 339 -15.07 -4.10 -0.06
N GLY A 340 -14.20 -4.28 -1.06
CA GLY A 340 -13.39 -5.50 -1.18
C GLY A 340 -12.57 -5.77 0.08
N THR A 341 -12.01 -4.72 0.70
CA THR A 341 -11.30 -4.81 1.98
C THR A 341 -12.24 -5.27 3.10
N LEU A 342 -13.42 -4.65 3.26
CA LEU A 342 -14.38 -5.08 4.28
C LEU A 342 -14.83 -6.53 4.08
N PHE A 343 -15.16 -6.92 2.85
CA PHE A 343 -15.59 -8.28 2.53
C PHE A 343 -14.50 -9.31 2.77
N SER A 344 -13.25 -8.98 2.45
CA SER A 344 -12.10 -9.83 2.76
C SER A 344 -12.00 -10.13 4.26
N TYR A 345 -12.10 -9.09 5.10
CA TYR A 345 -12.06 -9.24 6.56
C TYR A 345 -13.27 -9.98 7.12
N VAL A 346 -14.45 -9.78 6.54
CA VAL A 346 -15.66 -10.56 6.88
C VAL A 346 -15.46 -12.05 6.58
N LEU A 347 -14.91 -12.41 5.41
CA LEU A 347 -14.60 -13.81 5.09
C LEU A 347 -13.55 -14.40 6.05
N ILE A 348 -12.57 -13.60 6.47
CA ILE A 348 -11.59 -14.02 7.48
C ILE A 348 -12.28 -14.25 8.84
N ALA A 349 -13.18 -13.34 9.26
CA ALA A 349 -13.93 -13.45 10.51
C ALA A 349 -14.86 -14.67 10.54
N LEU A 350 -15.39 -15.07 9.37
CA LEU A 350 -16.19 -16.28 9.16
C LEU A 350 -15.34 -17.55 8.95
N GLU A 351 -14.02 -17.46 9.09
CA GLU A 351 -13.06 -18.57 8.90
C GLU A 351 -13.13 -19.22 7.50
N LYS A 352 -13.34 -18.38 6.47
CA LYS A 352 -13.42 -18.77 5.05
C LYS A 352 -12.19 -18.35 4.25
N GLN A 353 -10.99 -18.42 4.84
CA GLN A 353 -9.74 -18.02 4.19
C GLN A 353 -9.46 -18.81 2.90
N LYS A 354 -9.91 -20.08 2.80
CA LYS A 354 -9.80 -20.86 1.56
C LYS A 354 -10.59 -20.24 0.40
N SER A 355 -11.78 -19.70 0.68
CA SER A 355 -12.58 -18.99 -0.32
C SER A 355 -11.88 -17.71 -0.76
N LEU A 356 -11.34 -16.96 0.20
CA LEU A 356 -10.56 -15.75 -0.07
C LEU A 356 -9.34 -16.04 -0.96
N LEU A 357 -8.61 -17.12 -0.68
CA LEU A 357 -7.46 -17.55 -1.48
C LEU A 357 -7.86 -17.88 -2.91
N TRP A 358 -8.91 -18.69 -3.11
CA TRP A 358 -9.42 -19.03 -4.44
C TRP A 358 -9.90 -17.80 -5.21
N ILE A 359 -10.64 -16.89 -4.58
CA ILE A 359 -11.12 -15.65 -5.21
C ILE A 359 -9.94 -14.76 -5.62
N SER A 360 -8.92 -14.65 -4.75
CA SER A 360 -7.71 -13.86 -5.06
C SER A 360 -6.92 -14.47 -6.21
N ALA A 361 -6.83 -15.80 -6.29
CA ALA A 361 -6.20 -16.50 -7.41
C ALA A 361 -6.95 -16.25 -8.73
N VAL A 362 -8.27 -16.34 -8.73
CA VAL A 362 -9.10 -16.01 -9.91
C VAL A 362 -8.91 -14.56 -10.33
N GLY A 363 -8.89 -13.62 -9.37
CA GLY A 363 -8.62 -12.21 -9.62
C GLY A 363 -7.24 -11.97 -10.24
N ALA A 364 -6.19 -12.60 -9.71
CA ALA A 364 -4.84 -12.49 -10.23
C ALA A 364 -4.71 -13.05 -11.65
N VAL A 365 -5.29 -14.23 -11.93
CA VAL A 365 -5.32 -14.81 -13.26
C VAL A 365 -6.05 -13.91 -14.24
N PHE A 366 -7.24 -13.42 -13.87
CA PHE A 366 -7.99 -12.47 -14.69
C PHE A 366 -7.19 -11.20 -14.97
N ASN A 367 -6.54 -10.61 -13.94
CA ASN A 367 -5.72 -9.42 -14.08
C ASN A 367 -4.55 -9.62 -15.05
N VAL A 368 -3.81 -10.71 -14.91
CA VAL A 368 -2.68 -11.04 -15.79
C VAL A 368 -3.15 -11.25 -17.24
N VAL A 369 -4.21 -12.03 -17.44
CA VAL A 369 -4.77 -12.31 -18.78
C VAL A 369 -5.30 -11.03 -19.43
N ALA A 370 -6.08 -10.23 -18.70
CA ALA A 370 -6.61 -8.98 -19.20
C ALA A 370 -5.50 -7.97 -19.53
N ASN A 371 -4.48 -7.85 -18.68
CA ASN A 371 -3.33 -6.99 -18.95
C ASN A 371 -2.56 -7.43 -20.20
N LEU A 372 -2.31 -8.73 -20.37
CA LEU A 372 -1.66 -9.28 -21.56
C LEU A 372 -2.43 -9.01 -22.85
N ILE A 373 -3.76 -9.05 -22.81
CA ILE A 373 -4.60 -8.83 -23.99
C ILE A 373 -4.78 -7.34 -24.30
N PHE A 374 -5.04 -6.51 -23.29
CA PHE A 374 -5.49 -5.12 -23.49
C PHE A 374 -4.37 -4.08 -23.46
N ILE A 375 -3.30 -4.26 -22.66
CA ILE A 375 -2.19 -3.29 -22.60
C ILE A 375 -1.51 -3.10 -23.96
N PRO A 376 -1.23 -4.15 -24.77
CA PRO A 376 -0.64 -3.97 -26.09
C PRO A 376 -1.43 -3.01 -26.99
N ARG A 377 -2.77 -2.96 -26.86
CA ARG A 377 -3.63 -2.14 -27.70
C ARG A 377 -3.96 -0.77 -27.10
N TYR A 378 -4.20 -0.67 -25.79
CA TYR A 378 -4.70 0.55 -25.14
C TYR A 378 -3.77 1.13 -24.07
N SER A 379 -2.55 0.60 -23.92
CA SER A 379 -1.52 1.13 -23.01
C SER A 379 -2.05 1.36 -21.57
N TYR A 380 -1.73 2.50 -20.96
CA TYR A 380 -2.07 2.86 -19.59
C TYR A 380 -3.59 2.97 -19.32
N TYR A 381 -4.43 3.19 -20.35
CA TYR A 381 -5.89 3.12 -20.19
C TYR A 381 -6.35 1.68 -19.92
N ALA A 382 -5.77 0.70 -20.63
CA ALA A 382 -6.06 -0.71 -20.39
C ALA A 382 -5.60 -1.15 -19.00
N ALA A 383 -4.41 -0.71 -18.56
CA ALA A 383 -3.92 -1.01 -17.21
C ALA A 383 -4.93 -0.53 -16.15
N ALA A 384 -5.35 0.73 -16.20
CA ALA A 384 -6.31 1.29 -15.25
C ALA A 384 -7.69 0.62 -15.32
N ALA A 385 -8.22 0.38 -16.51
CA ALA A 385 -9.50 -0.31 -16.69
C ALA A 385 -9.44 -1.76 -16.17
N THR A 386 -8.32 -2.45 -16.40
CA THR A 386 -8.13 -3.82 -15.93
C THR A 386 -8.11 -3.87 -14.41
N THR A 387 -7.47 -2.92 -13.73
CA THR A 387 -7.54 -2.79 -12.26
C THR A 387 -8.99 -2.66 -11.79
N VAL A 388 -9.79 -1.77 -12.39
CA VAL A 388 -11.22 -1.60 -12.02
C VAL A 388 -12.00 -2.91 -12.23
N LEU A 389 -11.81 -3.59 -13.37
CA LEU A 389 -12.48 -4.84 -13.68
C LEU A 389 -12.08 -5.97 -12.72
N THR A 390 -10.79 -6.09 -12.39
CA THR A 390 -10.29 -7.07 -11.43
C THR A 390 -10.89 -6.84 -10.04
N GLU A 391 -10.86 -5.60 -9.55
CA GLU A 391 -11.41 -5.25 -8.23
C GLU A 391 -12.92 -5.48 -8.18
N THR A 392 -13.64 -5.14 -9.27
CA THR A 392 -15.07 -5.41 -9.40
C THR A 392 -15.36 -6.91 -9.32
N LEU A 393 -14.64 -7.72 -10.11
CA LEU A 393 -14.78 -9.17 -10.12
C LEU A 393 -14.54 -9.76 -8.73
N VAL A 394 -13.45 -9.36 -8.08
CA VAL A 394 -13.08 -9.84 -6.74
C VAL A 394 -14.14 -9.43 -5.71
N ALA A 395 -14.59 -8.17 -5.70
CA ALA A 395 -15.63 -7.72 -4.78
C ALA A 395 -16.96 -8.47 -4.97
N ILE A 396 -17.37 -8.73 -6.21
CA ILE A 396 -18.58 -9.51 -6.52
C ILE A 396 -18.43 -10.96 -6.01
N LEU A 397 -17.31 -11.61 -6.31
CA LEU A 397 -17.05 -12.98 -5.87
C LEU A 397 -17.01 -13.08 -4.33
N MET A 398 -16.42 -12.09 -3.65
CA MET A 398 -16.43 -12.03 -2.19
C MET A 398 -17.85 -11.82 -1.64
N ALA A 399 -18.63 -10.90 -2.21
CA ALA A 399 -20.02 -10.69 -1.82
C ALA A 399 -20.88 -11.94 -2.03
N ALA A 400 -20.70 -12.64 -3.16
CA ALA A 400 -21.36 -13.91 -3.45
C ALA A 400 -20.96 -15.01 -2.46
N ALA A 401 -19.68 -15.10 -2.09
CA ALA A 401 -19.21 -16.03 -1.07
C ALA A 401 -19.79 -15.72 0.31
N ILE A 402 -19.83 -14.45 0.71
CA ILE A 402 -20.46 -14.01 1.97
C ILE A 402 -21.94 -14.39 1.97
N TYR A 403 -22.67 -14.08 0.90
CA TYR A 403 -24.08 -14.44 0.78
C TYR A 403 -24.29 -15.96 0.82
N ARG A 404 -23.40 -16.75 0.20
CA ARG A 404 -23.45 -18.21 0.26
C ARG A 404 -23.26 -18.76 1.67
N PHE A 405 -22.38 -18.16 2.49
CA PHE A 405 -22.07 -18.68 3.83
C PHE A 405 -22.91 -18.06 4.95
N PHE A 406 -23.45 -16.86 4.74
CA PHE A 406 -24.12 -16.07 5.77
C PHE A 406 -25.55 -15.62 5.40
N HIS A 407 -25.96 -15.81 4.14
CA HIS A 407 -27.31 -15.50 3.61
C HIS A 407 -27.79 -14.06 3.87
N TRP A 408 -26.86 -13.13 4.02
CA TRP A 408 -27.18 -11.73 4.30
C TRP A 408 -26.08 -10.82 3.79
N LEU A 409 -26.49 -9.66 3.25
CA LEU A 409 -25.60 -8.58 2.82
C LEU A 409 -26.08 -7.24 3.40
N PRO A 410 -25.17 -6.27 3.58
CA PRO A 410 -25.50 -4.93 4.03
C PRO A 410 -26.49 -4.23 3.10
N SER A 411 -27.35 -3.41 3.69
CA SER A 411 -28.26 -2.54 2.95
C SER A 411 -27.51 -1.35 2.35
N PHE A 412 -27.91 -0.94 1.14
CA PHE A 412 -27.35 0.23 0.45
C PHE A 412 -28.18 1.51 0.65
N LYS A 413 -28.99 1.58 1.74
CA LYS A 413 -29.90 2.72 1.96
C LYS A 413 -29.15 4.05 2.10
N ILE A 414 -27.96 4.04 2.69
CA ILE A 414 -27.14 5.25 2.87
C ILE A 414 -26.54 5.76 1.55
N VAL A 415 -26.39 4.89 0.53
CA VAL A 415 -25.81 5.25 -0.77
C VAL A 415 -26.54 6.43 -1.40
N LEU A 416 -27.87 6.43 -1.40
CA LEU A 416 -28.64 7.52 -1.99
C LEU A 416 -28.34 8.86 -1.29
N LYS A 417 -28.25 8.86 0.04
CA LYS A 417 -27.92 10.07 0.83
C LYS A 417 -26.49 10.53 0.55
N CYS A 418 -25.53 9.61 0.52
CA CYS A 418 -24.14 9.90 0.18
C CYS A 418 -24.00 10.44 -1.24
N LEU A 419 -24.74 9.88 -2.21
CA LEU A 419 -24.75 10.36 -3.59
C LEU A 419 -25.31 11.78 -3.68
N LEU A 420 -26.47 12.05 -3.07
CA LEU A 420 -27.05 13.39 -3.05
C LEU A 420 -26.12 14.43 -2.39
N ALA A 421 -25.52 14.09 -1.25
CA ALA A 421 -24.53 14.95 -0.59
C ALA A 421 -23.27 15.17 -1.45
N SER A 422 -22.80 14.13 -2.14
CA SER A 422 -21.63 14.21 -3.03
C SER A 422 -21.92 15.01 -4.29
N LEU A 423 -23.16 14.94 -4.83
CA LEU A 423 -23.58 15.77 -5.96
C LEU A 423 -23.64 17.25 -5.58
N ALA A 424 -24.15 17.57 -4.38
CA ALA A 424 -24.11 18.94 -3.87
C ALA A 424 -22.66 19.44 -3.72
N MET A 425 -21.77 18.61 -3.16
CA MET A 425 -20.34 18.89 -3.08
C MET A 425 -19.72 19.14 -4.47
N VAL A 426 -19.95 18.25 -5.43
CA VAL A 426 -19.44 18.36 -6.81
C VAL A 426 -19.94 19.63 -7.49
N ALA A 427 -21.22 19.99 -7.32
CA ALA A 427 -21.77 21.22 -7.87
C ALA A 427 -21.03 22.46 -7.34
N VAL A 428 -20.77 22.53 -6.03
CA VAL A 428 -20.00 23.63 -5.43
C VAL A 428 -18.55 23.64 -5.91
N LEU A 429 -17.91 22.47 -5.99
CA LEU A 429 -16.52 22.38 -6.48
C LEU A 429 -16.39 22.80 -7.94
N TRP A 430 -17.37 22.50 -8.77
CA TRP A 430 -17.38 22.90 -10.17
C TRP A 430 -17.43 24.43 -10.31
N LEU A 431 -18.29 25.10 -9.50
CA LEU A 431 -18.38 26.56 -9.45
C LEU A 431 -17.10 27.23 -8.94
N LEU A 432 -16.35 26.55 -8.07
CA LEU A 432 -15.12 27.06 -7.47
C LEU A 432 -13.84 26.54 -8.15
N SER A 433 -13.94 25.90 -9.31
CA SER A 433 -12.82 25.19 -9.97
C SER A 433 -11.58 26.04 -10.27
N GLY A 434 -11.67 27.39 -10.22
CA GLY A 434 -10.53 28.31 -10.35
C GLY A 434 -9.76 28.61 -9.05
N TYR A 435 -10.21 28.17 -7.88
CA TYR A 435 -9.55 28.44 -6.60
C TYR A 435 -8.43 27.44 -6.27
N ASN A 436 -7.59 27.78 -5.28
CA ASN A 436 -6.52 26.90 -4.81
C ASN A 436 -7.09 25.56 -4.31
N LEU A 437 -6.40 24.46 -4.64
CA LEU A 437 -6.76 23.10 -4.23
C LEU A 437 -6.99 22.95 -2.72
N GLY A 438 -6.26 23.67 -1.88
CA GLY A 438 -6.48 23.65 -0.43
C GLY A 438 -7.85 24.20 -0.03
N ILE A 439 -8.29 25.30 -0.66
CA ILE A 439 -9.62 25.89 -0.44
C ILE A 439 -10.69 24.92 -0.96
N LEU A 440 -10.49 24.37 -2.15
CA LEU A 440 -11.40 23.39 -2.74
C LEU A 440 -11.59 22.18 -1.82
N PHE A 441 -10.51 21.67 -1.22
CA PHE A 441 -10.58 20.53 -0.31
C PHE A 441 -11.38 20.85 0.97
N VAL A 442 -11.13 22.01 1.58
CA VAL A 442 -11.86 22.45 2.78
C VAL A 442 -13.35 22.65 2.47
N VAL A 443 -13.67 23.29 1.34
CA VAL A 443 -15.06 23.49 0.91
C VAL A 443 -15.73 22.15 0.58
N ALA A 444 -15.01 21.21 -0.06
CA ALA A 444 -15.53 19.88 -0.36
C ALA A 444 -16.02 19.18 0.92
N LEU A 445 -15.16 19.13 1.94
CA LEU A 445 -15.48 18.49 3.21
C LEU A 445 -16.63 19.21 3.91
N ALA A 446 -16.59 20.55 3.99
CA ALA A 446 -17.63 21.33 4.65
C ALA A 446 -19.00 21.12 4.00
N VAL A 447 -19.09 21.22 2.67
CA VAL A 447 -20.34 21.03 1.93
C VAL A 447 -20.85 19.61 2.05
N TYR A 448 -19.97 18.61 1.86
CA TYR A 448 -20.35 17.21 1.92
C TYR A 448 -20.93 16.84 3.29
N PHE A 449 -20.21 17.11 4.38
CA PHE A 449 -20.66 16.75 5.72
C PHE A 449 -21.90 17.55 6.15
N SER A 450 -22.02 18.82 5.74
CA SER A 450 -23.22 19.62 5.98
C SER A 450 -24.43 19.05 5.24
N ALA A 451 -24.29 18.73 3.96
CA ALA A 451 -25.36 18.13 3.16
C ALA A 451 -25.77 16.75 3.70
N LEU A 452 -24.78 15.92 4.09
CA LEU A 452 -25.04 14.60 4.67
C LEU A 452 -25.76 14.70 6.03
N TYR A 453 -25.40 15.68 6.86
CA TYR A 453 -26.09 15.97 8.11
C TYR A 453 -27.55 16.40 7.86
N LEU A 454 -27.79 17.30 6.90
CA LEU A 454 -29.13 17.75 6.52
C LEU A 454 -30.01 16.61 5.97
N LEU A 455 -29.43 15.71 5.19
CA LEU A 455 -30.09 14.51 4.65
C LEU A 455 -30.31 13.41 5.71
N ARG A 456 -29.92 13.67 6.98
CA ARG A 456 -29.94 12.68 8.07
C ARG A 456 -29.21 11.40 7.65
N GLY A 457 -28.08 11.54 6.96
CA GLY A 457 -27.19 10.44 6.59
C GLY A 457 -26.55 9.77 7.82
N PHE A 458 -26.38 10.55 8.88
CA PHE A 458 -26.02 10.10 10.21
C PHE A 458 -27.07 10.56 11.21
N SER A 459 -27.47 9.71 12.15
CA SER A 459 -28.31 10.15 13.26
C SER A 459 -27.44 10.66 14.42
N LYS A 460 -27.86 11.75 15.08
CA LYS A 460 -27.21 12.21 16.33
C LYS A 460 -27.12 11.08 17.37
N ALA A 461 -28.07 10.14 17.37
CA ALA A 461 -28.08 9.00 18.26
C ALA A 461 -26.95 7.99 17.96
N GLU A 462 -26.55 7.83 16.70
CA GLU A 462 -25.43 6.94 16.31
C GLU A 462 -24.07 7.49 16.78
N ILE A 463 -23.88 8.81 16.70
CA ILE A 463 -22.68 9.49 17.22
C ILE A 463 -22.65 9.39 18.75
N LEU A 464 -23.79 9.63 19.41
CA LEU A 464 -23.91 9.53 20.86
C LEU A 464 -23.74 8.09 21.38
N ASP A 465 -24.20 7.08 20.65
CA ASP A 465 -24.00 5.66 21.01
C ASP A 465 -22.56 5.19 20.81
N LEU A 466 -21.85 5.73 19.81
CA LEU A 466 -20.41 5.48 19.63
C LEU A 466 -19.59 6.08 20.77
N ILE A 467 -19.92 7.30 21.22
CA ILE A 467 -19.24 7.98 22.32
C ILE A 467 -19.57 7.34 23.68
N LYS A 468 -20.84 7.02 23.95
CA LYS A 468 -21.27 6.43 25.23
C LYS A 468 -20.76 5.01 25.47
N ARG A 469 -20.44 4.24 24.42
CA ARG A 469 -19.86 2.89 24.57
C ARG A 469 -18.39 2.89 24.96
N GLU A 470 -17.65 3.97 24.73
CA GLU A 470 -16.28 4.13 25.25
C GLU A 470 -16.27 4.46 26.75
N GLU A 471 -17.24 5.24 27.22
CA GLU A 471 -17.38 5.57 28.65
C GLU A 471 -17.80 4.37 29.52
N GLY A 472 -18.44 3.36 28.94
CA GLY A 472 -18.83 2.13 29.66
C GLY A 472 -17.76 1.03 29.73
N LYS A 473 -16.55 1.27 29.19
CA LYS A 473 -15.45 0.28 29.13
C LYS A 473 -14.07 0.82 29.54
N LEU A 474 -13.99 2.06 30.00
CA LEU A 474 -12.86 2.61 30.75
C LEU A 474 -13.22 2.57 32.24
#